data_AF-A0ABD4VDZ1-F1
#
_entry.id   AF-A0ABD4VDZ1-F1
#
_cell.length_a   1.000
_cell.length_b   1.000
_cell.length_c   1.000
_cell.angle_alpha   90.00
_cell.angle_beta   90.00
_cell.angle_gamma   90.00
#
_symmetry.space_group_name_H-M   'P 1'
#
loop_
_entity.id
_entity.type
_entity.pdbx_description
1 polymer ?
#
loop_
_entity_poly.entity_id
_entity_poly.type
_entity_poly.pdbx_seq_one_letter_code
_entity_poly.pdbx_strand_id
1 'polypeptide(L)'
;MKVRADIAALIRDGHTNASIAVRLHCGRSTVARAREALRLPAADKLGRIYAEALPTGRVKDFRPERMPLAPAQQAANRARLLAALKDAA
;
A
#
# COMPACT_ATOMS: atom_id res chain seq x y z
N MET A 1 19.74 5.48 -23.22
CA MET A 1 20.47 5.66 -21.93
C MET A 1 21.12 4.34 -21.56
N LYS A 2 22.41 4.30 -21.20
CA LYS A 2 23.01 3.08 -20.64
C LYS A 2 22.62 2.97 -19.16
N VAL A 3 21.87 1.93 -18.80
CA VAL A 3 21.53 1.65 -17.40
C VAL A 3 22.71 0.93 -16.76
N ARG A 4 23.25 1.46 -15.66
CA ARG A 4 24.32 0.78 -14.92
C ARG A 4 23.79 -0.52 -14.30
N ALA A 5 24.59 -1.58 -14.34
CA ALA A 5 24.18 -2.92 -13.91
C ALA A 5 23.85 -2.99 -12.41
N ASP A 6 24.54 -2.21 -11.59
CA ASP A 6 24.31 -2.08 -10.14
C ASP A 6 22.93 -1.46 -9.83
N ILE A 7 22.54 -0.40 -10.53
CA ILE A 7 21.21 0.20 -10.42
C ILE A 7 20.14 -0.83 -10.84
N ALA A 8 20.36 -1.55 -11.94
CA ALA A 8 19.41 -2.55 -12.44
C ALA A 8 19.23 -3.72 -11.45
N ALA A 9 20.30 -4.19 -10.82
CA ALA A 9 20.24 -5.23 -9.80
C ALA A 9 19.37 -4.78 -8.62
N LEU A 10 19.68 -3.62 -8.04
CA LEU A 10 18.93 -3.10 -6.88
C LEU A 10 17.46 -2.79 -7.20
N ILE A 11 17.14 -2.39 -8.43
CA ILE A 11 15.75 -2.21 -8.87
C ILE A 11 15.01 -3.55 -8.88
N ARG A 12 15.63 -4.62 -9.37
CA ARG A 12 15.02 -5.96 -9.41
C ARG A 12 14.86 -6.55 -8.01
N ASP A 13 15.78 -6.23 -7.10
CA ASP A 13 15.70 -6.61 -5.68
C ASP A 13 14.61 -5.83 -4.91
N GLY A 14 13.90 -4.90 -5.57
CA GLY A 14 12.75 -4.20 -5.00
C GLY A 14 13.10 -2.93 -4.21
N HIS A 15 14.34 -2.43 -4.29
CA HIS A 15 14.72 -1.21 -3.58
C HIS A 15 14.01 0.04 -4.13
N THR A 16 13.76 1.00 -3.22
CA THR A 16 13.19 2.30 -3.56
C THR A 16 14.22 3.21 -4.21
N ASN A 17 13.77 4.19 -4.99
CA ASN A 17 14.66 5.16 -5.64
C ASN A 17 15.54 5.90 -4.63
N ALA A 18 14.99 6.22 -3.46
CA ALA A 18 15.73 6.86 -2.37
C ALA A 18 16.83 5.94 -1.79
N SER A 19 16.51 4.67 -1.53
CA SER A 19 17.47 3.70 -1.01
C SER A 19 18.65 3.49 -1.98
N ILE A 20 18.35 3.35 -3.27
CA ILE A 20 19.37 3.17 -4.32
C ILE A 20 20.23 4.44 -4.47
N ALA A 21 19.59 5.62 -4.46
CA ALA A 21 20.29 6.90 -4.57
C ALA A 21 21.31 7.10 -3.44
N VAL A 22 20.94 6.75 -2.20
CA VAL A 22 21.83 6.82 -1.04
C VAL A 22 22.98 5.81 -1.16
N ARG A 23 22.68 4.55 -1.51
CA ARG A 23 23.67 3.47 -1.56
C ARG A 23 24.71 3.65 -2.68
N LEU A 24 24.28 4.14 -3.85
CA LEU A 24 25.15 4.31 -5.02
C LEU A 24 25.63 5.75 -5.22
N HIS A 25 25.36 6.63 -4.25
CA HIS A 25 25.69 8.06 -4.29
C HIS A 25 25.30 8.73 -5.61
N CYS A 26 24.06 8.49 -6.05
CA CYS A 26 23.54 9.03 -7.30
C CYS A 26 22.21 9.78 -7.10
N GLY A 27 21.83 10.60 -8.06
CA GLY A 27 20.56 11.33 -8.00
C GLY A 27 19.35 10.40 -8.10
N ARG A 28 18.29 10.69 -7.35
CA ARG A 28 16.99 9.99 -7.44
C ARG A 28 16.41 10.00 -8.87
N SER A 29 16.64 11.08 -9.62
CA SER A 29 16.25 11.22 -11.02
C SER A 29 16.96 10.22 -11.94
N THR A 30 18.23 9.91 -11.67
CA THR A 30 19.00 8.89 -12.41
C THR A 30 18.38 7.50 -12.24
N VAL A 31 17.99 7.16 -11.01
CA VAL A 31 17.32 5.88 -10.72
C VAL A 31 15.91 5.83 -11.34
N ALA A 32 15.17 6.94 -11.33
CA ALA A 32 13.87 7.04 -11.99
C ALA A 32 13.96 6.78 -13.50
N ARG A 33 14.90 7.45 -14.18
CA ARG A 33 15.17 7.21 -15.62
C ARG A 33 15.62 5.78 -15.90
N ALA A 34 16.38 5.16 -14.99
CA ALA A 34 16.80 3.76 -15.12
C ALA A 34 15.59 2.82 -15.03
N ARG A 35 14.64 3.08 -14.14
CA ARG A 35 13.39 2.31 -14.04
C ARG A 35 12.52 2.45 -15.28
N GLU A 36 12.39 3.67 -15.82
CA GLU A 36 11.68 3.91 -17.08
C GLU A 36 12.31 3.15 -18.24
N ALA A 37 13.64 3.21 -18.37
CA ALA A 37 14.38 2.48 -19.40
C ALA A 37 14.20 0.96 -19.29
N LEU A 38 14.07 0.43 -18.07
CA LEU A 38 13.78 -0.98 -17.80
C LEU A 38 12.29 -1.34 -17.89
N ARG A 39 11.40 -0.37 -18.17
CA ARG A 39 9.94 -0.52 -18.16
C ARG A 39 9.38 -1.07 -16.85
N LEU A 40 10.02 -0.74 -15.72
CA LEU A 40 9.60 -1.17 -14.39
C LEU A 40 8.82 -0.06 -13.67
N PRO A 41 7.66 -0.36 -13.07
CA PRO A 41 6.81 0.64 -12.42
C PRO A 41 7.51 1.21 -11.19
N ALA A 42 7.47 2.53 -10.99
CA ALA A 42 8.12 3.22 -9.87
C ALA A 42 7.90 2.52 -8.51
N ALA A 43 8.95 2.46 -7.68
CA ALA A 43 8.93 1.74 -6.41
C ALA A 43 7.79 2.18 -5.47
N ASP A 44 7.39 3.44 -5.56
CA ASP A 44 6.29 3.98 -4.75
C ASP A 44 4.92 3.38 -5.13
N LYS A 45 4.77 2.92 -6.38
CA LYS A 45 3.61 2.09 -6.79
C LYS A 45 3.73 0.66 -6.26
N LEU A 46 4.94 0.11 -6.20
CA LEU A 46 5.18 -1.23 -5.62
C LEU A 46 4.93 -1.23 -4.10
N GLY A 47 5.31 -0.18 -3.37
CA GLY A 47 4.96 -0.04 -1.96
C GLY A 47 3.44 -0.03 -1.72
N ARG A 48 2.67 0.57 -2.63
CA ARG A 48 1.20 0.51 -2.60
C ARG A 48 0.67 -0.90 -2.88
N ILE A 49 1.17 -1.56 -3.93
CA ILE A 49 0.77 -2.91 -4.33
C ILE A 49 1.15 -3.96 -3.27
N TYR A 50 2.35 -3.88 -2.69
CA TYR A 50 2.80 -4.79 -1.63
C TYR A 50 2.12 -4.50 -0.29
N ALA A 51 1.80 -3.25 0.03
CA ALA A 51 0.95 -2.94 1.18
C ALA A 51 -0.48 -3.49 1.03
N GLU A 52 -0.97 -3.60 -0.21
CA GLU A 52 -2.27 -4.21 -0.52
C GLU A 52 -2.19 -5.76 -0.57
N ALA A 53 -1.04 -6.33 -0.91
CA ALA A 53 -0.85 -7.78 -1.08
C ALA A 53 -0.32 -8.54 0.17
N LEU A 54 0.33 -7.85 1.11
CA LEU A 54 0.76 -8.45 2.38
C LEU A 54 -0.36 -8.33 3.43
N PRO A 55 -0.76 -9.41 4.12
CA PRO A 55 -1.66 -9.35 5.27
C PRO A 55 -0.87 -8.82 6.48
N THR A 56 -0.34 -7.61 6.38
CA THR A 56 0.38 -6.95 7.48
C THR A 56 -0.54 -6.48 8.60
N GLY A 57 -1.82 -6.87 8.59
CA GLY A 57 -2.83 -6.50 9.58
C GLY A 57 -3.12 -5.00 9.67
N ARG A 58 -2.31 -4.16 9.02
CA ARG A 58 -2.47 -2.72 8.93
C ARG A 58 -3.27 -2.41 7.69
N VAL A 59 -4.59 -2.50 7.85
CA VAL A 59 -5.53 -1.89 6.91
C VAL A 59 -5.15 -0.42 6.81
N LYS A 60 -4.81 0.04 5.60
CA LYS A 60 -4.33 1.41 5.33
C LYS A 60 -5.28 2.50 5.83
N ASP A 61 -6.56 2.17 5.91
CA ASP A 61 -7.65 3.02 6.42
C ASP A 61 -8.15 2.60 7.81
N PHE A 62 -7.33 1.89 8.59
CA PHE A 62 -7.67 1.53 9.97
C PHE A 62 -7.85 2.80 10.80
N ARG A 63 -9.11 3.17 11.03
CA ARG A 63 -9.51 4.18 11.99
C ARG A 63 -10.02 3.48 13.24
N PRO A 64 -9.41 3.67 14.42
CA PRO A 64 -9.91 3.07 15.66
C PRO A 64 -11.35 3.52 15.99
N GLU A 65 -11.76 4.68 15.48
CA GLU A 65 -13.14 5.21 15.51
C GLU A 65 -14.16 4.34 14.77
N ARG A 66 -13.71 3.55 13.79
CA ARG A 66 -14.51 2.59 12.99
C ARG A 66 -14.24 1.15 13.42
N MET A 67 -14.02 0.92 14.72
CA MET A 67 -13.98 -0.44 15.24
C MET A 67 -15.25 -1.21 14.82
N PRO A 68 -15.14 -2.52 14.51
CA PRO A 68 -16.32 -3.36 14.53
C PRO A 68 -16.95 -3.21 15.92
N LEU A 69 -18.23 -2.81 15.93
CA LEU A 69 -18.99 -2.54 17.15
C LEU A 69 -18.77 -3.67 18.14
N ALA A 70 -18.59 -3.35 19.43
CA ALA A 70 -18.55 -4.39 20.47
C ALA A 70 -19.78 -5.32 20.33
N PRO A 71 -19.71 -6.61 20.68
CA PRO A 71 -20.81 -7.56 20.46
C PRO A 71 -22.18 -7.07 20.96
N ALA A 72 -22.21 -6.37 22.10
CA ALA A 72 -23.42 -5.74 22.65
C ALA A 72 -24.00 -4.66 21.72
N GLN A 73 -23.15 -3.85 21.10
CA GLN A 73 -23.53 -2.77 20.21
C GLN A 73 -23.98 -3.30 18.83
N GLN A 74 -23.43 -4.43 18.38
CA GLN A 74 -23.94 -5.13 17.18
C GLN A 74 -25.36 -5.67 17.40
N ALA A 75 -25.62 -6.28 18.57
CA ALA A 75 -26.94 -6.78 18.93
C ALA A 75 -27.98 -5.65 18.99
N ALA A 76 -27.62 -4.52 19.61
CA ALA A 76 -28.49 -3.34 19.68
C ALA A 76 -28.83 -2.77 18.28
N ASN A 77 -27.83 -2.69 17.39
CA ASN A 77 -28.07 -2.23 16.02
C ASN A 77 -28.93 -3.20 15.21
N ARG A 78 -28.74 -4.51 15.38
CA ARG A 78 -29.57 -5.54 14.74
C ARG A 78 -31.02 -5.44 15.20
N ALA A 79 -31.26 -5.25 16.50
CA ALA A 79 -32.61 -5.07 17.03
C ALA A 79 -33.30 -3.83 16.44
N ARG A 80 -32.58 -2.69 16.37
CA ARG A 80 -33.10 -1.45 15.76
C ARG A 80 -33.44 -1.64 14.28
N LEU A 81 -32.59 -2.32 13.51
CA LEU A 81 -32.83 -2.59 12.10
C LEU A 81 -34.07 -3.47 11.90
N LEU A 82 -34.22 -4.53 12.71
CA LEU A 82 -35.38 -5.43 12.61
C LEU A 82 -36.69 -4.74 12.99
N ALA A 83 -36.67 -3.81 13.95
CA ALA A 83 -37.84 -2.99 14.27
C ALA A 83 -38.22 -2.09 13.09
N ALA A 84 -37.25 -1.35 12.55
CA ALA A 84 -37.47 -0.45 11.41
C ALA A 84 -38.00 -1.17 10.16
N LEU A 85 -37.52 -2.40 9.90
CA LEU A 85 -38.01 -3.20 8.78
C LEU A 85 -39.42 -3.75 8.98
N LYS A 86 -39.86 -3.95 10.24
CA LYS A 86 -41.23 -4.35 10.54
C LYS A 86 -42.20 -3.18 10.41
N ASP A 87 -41.76 -1.97 10.79
CA ASP A 87 -42.59 -0.76 10.68
C ASP A 87 -42.71 -0.26 9.22
N ALA A 88 -41.80 -0.68 8.35
CA ALA A 88 -41.79 -0.34 6.93
C ALA A 88 -42.55 -1.33 6.02
N ALA A 89 -43.12 -2.40 6.58
CA ALA A 89 -43.90 -3.44 5.88
C ALA A 89 -45.39 -3.32 6.22
#